data_AF-A0A6H1N9S5-F1
#
_entry.id   AF-A0A6H1N9S5-F1
#
_cell.length_a   1.000
_cell.length_b   1.000
_cell.length_c   1.000
_cell.angle_alpha   90.00
_cell.angle_beta   90.00
_cell.angle_gamma   90.00
#
_symmetry.space_group_name_H-M   'P 1'
#
loop_
_entity.id
_entity.type
_entity.pdbx_description
1 polymer ?
#
loop_
_entity_poly.entity_id
_entity_poly.type
_entity_poly.pdbx_seq_one_letter_code
_entity_poly.pdbx_strand_id
1 'polypeptide(L)'
;MVEAGAERVIDGIHTEPSLNEGRTYRLNLVCVGNGSAQLTFTPASTGTETKVPCDQSVVQQRITVHKPVRIDVDGAKGSTGVIAWRIDAI
;
A
#
# COMPACT_ATOMS: atom_id res chain seq x y z
N MET A 1 14.38 -0.29 5.18
CA MET A 1 13.10 0.13 5.77
C MET A 1 13.10 1.63 6.01
N VAL A 2 12.11 2.31 5.45
CA VAL A 2 11.84 3.75 5.62
C VAL A 2 10.63 3.93 6.54
N GLU A 3 9.54 3.23 6.24
CA GLU A 3 8.28 3.30 6.98
C GLU A 3 7.55 1.97 6.88
N ALA A 4 6.73 1.62 7.88
CA ALA A 4 5.92 0.42 7.89
C ALA A 4 4.71 0.57 8.81
N GLY A 5 3.68 -0.23 8.58
CA GLY A 5 2.48 -0.24 9.40
C GLY A 5 1.64 -1.48 9.17
N ALA A 6 0.59 -1.64 9.97
CA ALA A 6 -0.43 -2.64 9.79
C ALA A 6 -1.77 -2.10 10.26
N GLU A 7 -2.84 -2.48 9.55
CA GLU A 7 -4.19 -2.00 9.83
C GLU A 7 -5.22 -3.09 9.52
N ARG A 8 -6.39 -2.99 10.13
CA ARG A 8 -7.51 -3.89 9.81
C ARG A 8 -7.99 -3.61 8.39
N VAL A 9 -8.29 -4.66 7.63
CA VAL A 9 -8.77 -4.54 6.23
C VAL A 9 -9.99 -3.64 6.12
N ILE A 10 -10.87 -3.66 7.14
CA ILE A 10 -12.10 -2.86 7.14
C ILE A 10 -11.87 -1.38 7.41
N ASP A 11 -10.76 -1.03 8.07
CA ASP A 11 -10.41 0.35 8.40
C ASP A 11 -9.60 0.97 7.25
N GLY A 12 -8.83 0.14 6.52
CA GLY A 12 -8.05 0.57 5.37
C GLY A 12 -6.77 1.31 5.76
N ILE A 13 -5.83 1.43 4.83
CA ILE A 13 -4.61 2.22 5.05
C ILE A 13 -4.80 3.56 4.36
N HIS A 14 -4.59 4.67 5.07
CA HIS A 14 -4.68 6.02 4.52
C HIS A 14 -3.51 6.85 5.05
N THR A 15 -2.36 6.80 4.37
CA THR A 15 -1.11 7.41 4.85
C THR A 15 -0.48 8.35 3.84
N GLU A 16 0.25 9.35 4.36
CA GLU A 16 1.04 10.31 3.59
C GLU A 16 2.50 10.23 4.06
N PRO A 17 3.28 9.25 3.55
CA PRO A 17 4.63 8.99 4.02
C PRO A 17 5.58 10.14 3.64
N SER A 18 6.54 10.42 4.53
CA SER A 18 7.56 11.44 4.31
C SER A 18 8.68 10.94 3.39
N LEU A 19 8.37 10.82 2.10
CA LEU A 19 9.30 10.33 1.08
C LEU A 19 9.99 11.48 0.33
N ASN A 20 11.29 11.33 0.11
CA ASN A 20 12.06 12.32 -0.66
C ASN A 20 11.67 12.31 -2.15
N GLU A 21 11.43 13.51 -2.69
CA GLU A 21 11.18 13.74 -4.12
C GLU A 21 12.36 13.28 -4.99
N GLY A 22 12.06 12.82 -6.21
CA GLY A 22 13.03 12.33 -7.18
C GLY A 22 13.56 10.93 -6.88
N ARG A 23 13.13 10.29 -5.77
CA ARG A 23 13.56 8.95 -5.39
C ARG A 23 12.52 7.89 -5.74
N THR A 24 13.03 6.68 -5.93
CA THR A 24 12.22 5.49 -6.07
C THR A 24 12.25 4.68 -4.78
N TYR A 25 11.11 4.13 -4.41
CA TYR A 25 10.96 3.23 -3.29
C TYR A 25 10.27 1.93 -3.72
N ARG A 26 10.35 0.94 -2.84
CA ARG A 26 9.62 -0.32 -2.96
C ARG A 26 8.58 -0.40 -1.86
N LEU A 27 7.31 -0.46 -2.24
CA LEU A 27 6.19 -0.75 -1.37
C LEU A 27 5.92 -2.27 -1.40
N ASN A 28 5.88 -2.90 -0.25
CA ASN A 28 5.43 -4.27 -0.09
C ASN A 28 4.16 -4.28 0.74
N LEU A 29 3.15 -5.01 0.31
CA LEU A 29 1.92 -5.25 1.06
C LEU A 29 1.67 -6.76 1.18
N VAL A 30 1.10 -7.15 2.30
CA VAL A 30 0.53 -8.48 2.50
C VAL A 30 -0.81 -8.31 3.19
N CYS A 31 -1.83 -9.00 2.70
CA CYS A 31 -3.11 -9.10 3.39
C CYS A 31 -3.34 -10.55 3.85
N VAL A 32 -3.77 -10.72 5.09
CA VAL A 32 -4.12 -12.01 5.68
C VAL A 32 -5.57 -11.96 6.12
N GLY A 33 -6.42 -12.84 5.57
CA GLY A 33 -7.83 -12.92 5.95
C GLY A 33 -8.71 -13.46 4.82
N ASN A 34 -9.79 -12.75 4.51
CA ASN A 34 -10.70 -13.11 3.43
C ASN A 34 -11.04 -11.88 2.58
N GLY A 35 -11.20 -12.09 1.28
CA GLY A 35 -11.53 -11.03 0.31
C GLY A 35 -10.27 -10.39 -0.29
N SER A 36 -10.31 -9.07 -0.46
CA SER A 36 -9.22 -8.31 -1.07
C SER A 36 -9.30 -6.84 -0.71
N ALA A 37 -8.20 -6.13 -0.88
CA ALA A 37 -8.16 -4.67 -0.84
C ALA A 37 -7.69 -4.09 -2.19
N GLN A 38 -7.86 -2.78 -2.36
CA GLN A 38 -7.47 -2.04 -3.55
C GLN A 38 -6.44 -0.99 -3.16
N LEU A 39 -5.22 -1.11 -3.68
CA LEU A 39 -4.16 -0.13 -3.54
C LEU A 39 -4.33 0.96 -4.60
N THR A 40 -4.28 2.23 -4.16
CA THR A 40 -4.29 3.41 -5.02
C THR A 40 -3.26 4.44 -4.54
N PHE A 41 -2.94 5.40 -5.40
CA PHE A 41 -1.99 6.46 -5.11
C PHE A 41 -2.54 7.81 -5.54
N THR A 42 -2.23 8.83 -4.74
CA THR A 42 -2.37 10.23 -5.15
C THR A 42 -0.99 10.90 -5.06
N PRO A 43 -0.41 11.38 -6.17
CA PRO A 43 -0.95 11.32 -7.54
C PRO A 43 -0.91 9.90 -8.14
N ALA A 44 -1.82 9.61 -9.07
CA ALA A 44 -1.90 8.31 -9.74
C ALA A 44 -0.63 7.94 -10.53
N SER A 45 0.22 8.92 -10.87
CA SER A 45 1.49 8.68 -11.55
C SER A 45 2.57 8.08 -10.64
N THR A 46 2.35 7.99 -9.33
CA THR A 46 3.32 7.46 -8.37
C THR A 46 3.51 5.95 -8.50
N GLY A 47 2.45 5.22 -8.81
CA GLY A 47 2.43 3.76 -8.84
C GLY A 47 1.25 3.25 -9.66
N THR A 48 1.00 1.94 -9.60
CA THR A 48 -0.09 1.32 -10.36
C THR A 48 -1.22 0.97 -9.40
N GLU A 49 -2.45 1.31 -9.73
CA GLU A 49 -3.61 0.80 -9.00
C GLU A 49 -3.59 -0.74 -9.03
N THR A 50 -3.69 -1.41 -7.88
CA THR A 50 -3.49 -2.86 -7.81
C THR A 50 -4.31 -3.52 -6.72
N LYS A 51 -4.91 -4.66 -7.06
CA LYS A 51 -5.62 -5.50 -6.10
C LYS A 51 -4.62 -6.21 -5.18
N VAL A 52 -4.89 -6.16 -3.87
CA VAL A 52 -4.16 -6.85 -2.82
C VAL A 52 -5.04 -7.99 -2.29
N PRO A 53 -4.85 -9.24 -2.74
CA PRO A 53 -5.64 -10.36 -2.24
C PRO A 53 -5.28 -10.67 -0.77
N CYS A 54 -6.29 -11.06 0.01
CA CYS A 54 -6.11 -11.44 1.41
C CYS A 54 -5.78 -12.93 1.57
N ASP A 55 -4.86 -13.42 0.75
CA ASP A 55 -4.43 -14.82 0.67
C ASP A 55 -2.98 -15.04 1.11
N GLN A 56 -2.40 -14.05 1.82
CA GLN A 56 -1.01 -14.04 2.30
C GLN A 56 0.04 -13.90 1.20
N SER A 57 -0.36 -13.68 -0.05
CA SER A 57 0.59 -13.32 -1.10
C SER A 57 1.16 -11.91 -0.86
N VAL A 58 2.41 -11.72 -1.29
CA VAL A 58 3.08 -10.43 -1.20
C VAL A 58 2.86 -9.68 -2.51
N VAL A 59 2.20 -8.53 -2.42
CA VAL A 59 2.13 -7.56 -3.51
C VAL A 59 3.29 -6.60 -3.38
N GLN A 60 4.15 -6.55 -4.39
CA GLN A 60 5.30 -5.68 -4.43
C GLN A 60 5.13 -4.65 -5.55
N GLN A 61 5.31 -3.37 -5.22
CA GLN A 61 5.29 -2.28 -6.18
C GLN A 61 6.51 -1.38 -6.08
N ARG A 62 6.99 -0.95 -7.24
CA ARG A 62 7.96 0.13 -7.36
C ARG A 62 7.18 1.44 -7.50
N ILE A 63 7.49 2.41 -6.64
CA ILE A 63 6.86 3.73 -6.67
C ILE A 63 7.91 4.82 -6.89
N THR A 64 7.58 5.83 -7.68
CA THR A 64 8.46 6.98 -7.94
C THR A 64 7.82 8.25 -7.42
N VAL A 65 8.54 8.97 -6.56
CA VAL A 65 8.02 10.14 -5.85
C VAL A 65 8.39 11.40 -6.62
N HIS A 66 7.40 12.06 -7.21
CA HIS A 66 7.58 13.35 -7.89
C HIS A 66 6.92 14.51 -7.14
N LYS A 67 6.04 14.19 -6.19
CA LYS A 67 5.28 15.10 -5.32
C LYS A 67 5.01 14.34 -4.02
N PRO A 68 4.55 15.00 -2.93
CA PRO A 68 4.00 14.29 -1.79
C PRO A 68 2.99 13.23 -2.23
N VAL A 69 3.13 12.04 -1.66
CA VAL A 69 2.35 10.86 -2.04
C VAL A 69 1.38 10.55 -0.92
N ARG A 70 0.12 10.33 -1.28
CA ARG A 70 -0.83 9.60 -0.46
C ARG A 70 -0.97 8.18 -0.98
N ILE A 71 -0.95 7.22 -0.05
CA ILE A 71 -1.16 5.80 -0.32
C ILE A 71 -2.44 5.41 0.39
N ASP A 72 -3.41 4.92 -0.40
CA ASP A 72 -4.68 4.43 0.12
C ASP A 72 -4.83 2.94 -0.22
N VAL A 73 -5.26 2.15 0.75
CA VAL A 73 -5.56 0.72 0.59
C VAL A 73 -6.92 0.42 1.20
N ASP A 74 -7.93 0.32 0.35
CA ASP A 74 -9.32 0.13 0.77
C ASP A 74 -9.74 -1.34 0.69
N GLY A 75 -10.24 -1.89 1.80
CA GLY A 75 -10.83 -3.23 1.79
C GLY A 75 -12.10 -3.27 0.94
N ALA A 76 -12.21 -4.27 0.05
CA ALA A 76 -13.45 -4.51 -0.67
C ALA A 76 -14.57 -4.91 0.32
N LYS A 77 -15.82 -4.57 0.00
CA LYS A 77 -16.98 -4.85 0.86
C LYS A 77 -17.01 -6.31 1.34
N GLY A 78 -17.10 -6.51 2.66
CA GLY A 78 -17.13 -7.83 3.28
C GLY A 78 -15.77 -8.49 3.50
N SER A 79 -14.67 -7.84 3.10
CA SER A 79 -13.32 -8.33 3.38
C SER A 79 -13.00 -8.18 4.87
N THR A 80 -12.20 -9.10 5.40
CA THR A 80 -11.82 -9.15 6.81
C THR A 80 -10.35 -9.53 6.93
N GLY A 81 -9.76 -9.21 8.08
CA GLY A 81 -8.38 -9.55 8.39
C GLY A 81 -7.51 -8.31 8.59
N VAL A 82 -6.22 -8.46 8.30
CA VAL A 82 -5.19 -7.43 8.53
C VAL A 82 -4.36 -7.25 7.26
N ILE A 83 -4.04 -6.00 6.94
CA ILE A 83 -3.08 -5.62 5.90
C ILE A 83 -1.85 -5.06 6.58
N ALA A 84 -0.69 -5.63 6.29
CA ALA A 84 0.59 -5.08 6.69
C ALA A 84 1.32 -4.53 5.46
N TRP A 85 2.06 -3.45 5.66
CA TRP A 85 2.79 -2.79 4.59
C TRP A 85 4.14 -2.29 5.07
N ARG A 86 5.09 -2.18 4.14
CA ARG A 86 6.38 -1.51 4.38
C ARG A 86 6.88 -0.83 3.12
N ILE A 87 7.59 0.27 3.32
CA ILE A 87 8.32 1.00 2.28
C ILE A 87 9.82 0.85 2.55
N ASP A 88 10.54 0.44 1.52
CA ASP A 88 12.00 0.36 1.50
C ASP A 88 12.56 1.32 0.45
N ALA A 89 13.68 1.99 0.76
CA ALA A 89 14.47 2.67 -0.25
C ALA A 89 15.12 1.63 -1.20
N ILE A 90 15.30 2.02 -2.45
CA ILE A 90 16.01 1.24 -3.48
C ILE A 90 17.41 1.83 -3.67
#